data_AF-A0A1Z9E906-F1
#
_entry.id   AF-A0A1Z9E906-F1
#
_cell.length_a   1.000
_cell.length_b   1.000
_cell.length_c   1.000
_cell.angle_alpha   90.00
_cell.angle_beta   90.00
_cell.angle_gamma   90.00
#
_symmetry.space_group_name_H-M   'P 1'
#
loop_
_entity.id
_entity.type
_entity.pdbx_description
1 polymer ?
#
loop_
_entity_poly.entity_id
_entity_poly.type
_entity_poly.pdbx_seq_one_letter_code
_entity_poly.pdbx_strand_id
1 'polypeptide(L)'
;MAKWAICDAVTGQLNDICDEEDKFEIHEGPDSNMKWVPVPDDCTYEHTMINGVAVHRDDLEDHRERATVTRVLAYGTIGEQLDMQYADAADNGTRWKDHIANVKATTTAPSSVPEFVPNPKHTQLEGRNAWDAWVDNWTPPV
;
A
#
# COMPACT_ATOMS: atom_id res chain seq x y z
N MET A 1 9.15 22.28 1.41
CA MET A 1 8.86 22.83 0.06
C MET A 1 8.44 21.66 -0.81
N ALA A 2 7.88 21.86 -2.02
CA ALA A 2 7.65 20.70 -2.89
C ALA A 2 9.00 20.06 -3.23
N LYS A 3 9.08 18.73 -3.13
CA LYS A 3 10.26 17.96 -3.56
C LYS A 3 10.11 17.58 -5.02
N TRP A 4 11.18 17.01 -5.57
CA TRP A 4 11.21 16.49 -6.92
C TRP A 4 11.63 15.03 -6.89
N ALA A 5 11.13 14.27 -7.86
CA ALA A 5 11.49 12.87 -8.04
C ALA A 5 11.58 12.56 -9.53
N ILE A 6 12.41 11.58 -9.87
CA ILE A 6 12.39 10.97 -11.20
C ILE A 6 11.25 9.97 -11.22
N CYS A 7 10.28 10.19 -12.11
CA CYS A 7 9.14 9.31 -12.28
C CYS A 7 9.28 8.48 -13.55
N ASP A 8 9.03 7.19 -13.45
CA ASP A 8 8.89 6.29 -14.60
C ASP A 8 7.48 6.40 -15.23
N ALA A 9 7.44 6.50 -16.55
CA ALA A 9 6.23 6.74 -17.34
C ALA A 9 5.18 5.65 -17.18
N VAL A 10 5.63 4.40 -17.13
CA VAL A 10 4.75 3.22 -17.25
C VAL A 10 4.34 2.72 -15.87
N THR A 11 5.28 2.65 -14.95
CA THR A 11 5.08 2.10 -13.61
C THR A 11 4.67 3.16 -12.59
N GLY A 12 4.97 4.43 -12.86
CA GLY A 12 4.79 5.52 -11.89
C GLY A 12 5.76 5.48 -10.71
N GLN A 13 6.77 4.61 -10.75
CA GLN A 13 7.74 4.50 -9.68
C GLN A 13 8.53 5.81 -9.54
N LEU A 14 8.64 6.28 -8.30
CA LEU A 14 9.37 7.49 -7.93
C LEU A 14 10.76 7.11 -7.41
N ASN A 15 11.79 7.68 -8.00
CA ASN A 15 13.20 7.51 -7.62
C ASN A 15 13.87 8.87 -7.40
N ASP A 16 15.04 8.86 -6.76
CA ASP A 16 15.88 10.05 -6.54
C ASP A 16 15.09 11.26 -6.01
N ILE A 17 14.37 11.06 -4.90
CA ILE A 17 13.56 12.11 -4.26
C ILE A 17 14.49 13.14 -3.61
N CYS A 18 14.51 14.36 -4.12
CA CYS A 18 15.41 15.41 -3.67
C CYS A 18 14.77 16.80 -3.72
N ASP A 19 15.48 17.81 -3.23
CA ASP A 19 15.10 19.21 -3.42
C ASP A 19 15.41 19.65 -4.88
N GLU A 20 14.81 20.76 -5.32
CA GLU A 20 14.98 21.24 -6.70
C GLU A 20 16.43 21.52 -7.08
N GLU A 21 17.22 21.98 -6.12
CA GLU A 21 18.63 22.37 -6.27
C GLU A 21 19.55 21.16 -6.48
N ASP A 22 19.13 19.97 -6.04
CA ASP A 22 19.89 18.72 -6.10
C ASP A 22 19.60 17.89 -7.35
N LYS A 23 18.74 18.39 -8.25
CA LYS A 23 18.46 17.74 -9.54
C LYS A 23 19.73 17.65 -10.38
N PHE A 24 19.84 16.55 -11.10
CA PHE A 24 20.85 16.36 -12.13
C PHE A 24 20.20 16.23 -13.51
N GLU A 25 21.01 16.43 -14.55
CA GLU A 25 20.55 16.36 -15.93
C GLU A 25 20.16 14.91 -16.30
N ILE A 26 18.94 14.76 -16.80
CA ILE A 26 18.42 13.52 -17.37
C ILE A 26 17.87 13.81 -18.78
N HIS A 27 17.77 12.77 -19.59
CA HIS A 27 17.12 12.88 -20.89
C HIS A 27 15.60 12.99 -20.73
N GLU A 28 15.00 14.09 -21.19
CA GLU A 28 13.54 14.33 -21.19
C GLU A 28 12.98 14.46 -22.61
N GLY A 29 13.60 13.79 -23.59
CA GLY A 29 13.12 13.78 -24.96
C GLY A 29 11.75 13.09 -25.12
N PRO A 30 11.11 13.20 -26.30
CA PRO A 30 9.81 12.59 -26.59
C PRO A 30 9.78 11.05 -26.44
N ASP A 31 10.95 10.43 -26.48
CA ASP A 31 11.20 8.99 -26.33
C ASP A 31 11.64 8.61 -24.91
N SER A 32 11.72 9.57 -23.98
CA SER A 32 12.09 9.29 -22.60
C SER A 32 10.93 8.70 -21.82
N ASN A 33 11.22 7.61 -21.10
CA ASN A 33 10.29 7.00 -20.15
C ASN A 33 10.48 7.55 -18.73
N MET A 34 11.36 8.52 -18.53
CA MET A 34 11.61 9.11 -17.22
C MET A 34 11.63 10.63 -17.31
N LYS A 35 11.12 11.29 -16.28
CA LYS A 35 11.21 12.75 -16.17
C LYS A 35 11.19 13.20 -14.71
N TRP A 36 11.69 14.41 -14.47
CA TRP A 36 11.49 15.05 -13.18
C TRP A 36 10.04 15.49 -13.01
N VAL A 37 9.44 15.12 -11.87
CA VAL A 37 8.09 15.54 -11.49
C VAL A 37 8.10 16.19 -10.10
N PRO A 38 7.27 17.22 -9.88
CA PRO A 38 7.06 17.75 -8.54
C PRO A 38 6.25 16.75 -7.71
N VAL A 39 6.65 16.57 -6.45
CA VAL A 39 5.99 15.67 -5.49
C VAL A 39 5.79 16.37 -4.14
N PRO A 40 4.88 15.87 -3.28
CA PRO A 40 4.73 16.37 -1.91
C PRO A 40 6.05 16.33 -1.11
N ASP A 41 6.18 17.21 -0.11
CA ASP A 41 7.39 17.30 0.73
C ASP A 41 7.62 16.03 1.57
N ASP A 42 6.51 15.41 1.98
CA ASP A 42 6.44 14.14 2.70
C ASP A 42 6.48 12.92 1.79
N CYS A 43 6.76 13.09 0.49
CA CYS A 43 6.92 11.99 -0.44
C CYS A 43 8.06 11.06 0.01
N THR A 44 7.78 9.77 -0.03
CA THR A 44 8.68 8.66 0.30
C THR A 44 8.67 7.64 -0.84
N TYR A 45 9.54 6.64 -0.77
CA TYR A 45 9.55 5.51 -1.72
C TYR A 45 8.33 4.58 -1.64
N GLU A 46 7.45 4.79 -0.65
CA GLU A 46 6.15 4.11 -0.56
C GLU A 46 5.06 4.83 -1.37
N HIS A 47 5.39 5.97 -1.98
CA HIS A 47 4.52 6.67 -2.92
C HIS A 47 4.76 6.21 -4.35
N THR A 48 3.68 6.12 -5.12
CA THR A 48 3.72 5.88 -6.57
C THR A 48 2.97 7.01 -7.26
N MET A 49 3.48 7.49 -8.39
CA MET A 49 2.78 8.45 -9.22
C MET A 49 1.64 7.76 -9.98
N ILE A 50 0.42 8.27 -9.84
CA ILE A 50 -0.76 7.75 -10.53
C ILE A 50 -1.58 8.95 -11.01
N ASN A 51 -1.83 9.02 -12.31
CA ASN A 51 -2.59 10.10 -12.95
C ASN A 51 -2.18 11.52 -12.49
N GLY A 52 -0.88 11.76 -12.38
CA GLY A 52 -0.28 13.05 -11.99
C GLY A 52 -0.32 13.34 -10.48
N VAL A 53 -0.68 12.37 -9.64
CA VAL A 53 -0.71 12.50 -8.18
C VAL A 53 0.19 11.44 -7.54
N ALA A 54 1.04 11.84 -6.60
CA ALA A 54 1.78 10.89 -5.77
C ALA A 54 0.81 10.28 -4.73
N VAL A 55 0.53 8.99 -4.84
CA VAL A 55 -0.38 8.23 -3.98
C VAL A 55 0.43 7.31 -3.08
N HIS A 56 0.20 7.35 -1.77
CA HIS A 56 0.89 6.47 -0.83
C HIS A 56 0.32 5.04 -0.93
N ARG A 57 1.15 4.02 -0.72
CA ARG A 57 0.73 2.61 -0.73
C ARG A 57 -0.46 2.34 0.19
N ASP A 58 -0.50 2.97 1.37
CA ASP A 58 -1.63 2.78 2.30
C ASP A 58 -2.98 3.24 1.72
N ASP A 59 -3.00 4.21 0.78
CA ASP A 59 -4.24 4.65 0.12
C ASP A 59 -4.71 3.70 -1.00
N LEU A 60 -3.91 2.69 -1.32
CA LEU A 60 -4.17 1.67 -2.34
C LEU A 60 -4.56 0.31 -1.76
N GLU A 61 -4.32 0.09 -0.47
CA GLU A 61 -4.48 -1.21 0.18
C GLU A 61 -5.77 -1.30 1.00
N ASP A 62 -6.37 -2.50 1.00
CA ASP A 62 -7.43 -2.80 1.95
C ASP A 62 -6.84 -3.11 3.34
N HIS A 63 -6.89 -2.12 4.21
CA HIS A 63 -6.46 -2.26 5.61
C HIS A 63 -7.27 -3.31 6.40
N ARG A 64 -8.52 -3.60 6.01
CA ARG A 64 -9.33 -4.64 6.63
C ARG A 64 -8.81 -6.03 6.25
N GLU A 65 -8.38 -6.22 5.00
CA GLU A 65 -7.71 -7.45 4.57
C GLU A 65 -6.40 -7.64 5.34
N ARG A 66 -5.57 -6.60 5.44
CA ARG A 66 -4.32 -6.62 6.23
C ARG A 66 -4.56 -7.02 7.68
N ALA A 67 -5.59 -6.44 8.32
CA ALA A 67 -5.98 -6.81 9.69
C ALA A 67 -6.46 -8.27 9.79
N THR A 68 -7.18 -8.76 8.77
CA THR A 68 -7.66 -10.15 8.69
C THR A 68 -6.50 -11.12 8.62
N VAL A 69 -5.58 -10.92 7.67
CA VAL A 69 -4.39 -11.78 7.49
C VAL A 69 -3.53 -11.78 8.75
N THR A 70 -3.26 -10.60 9.31
CA THR A 70 -2.48 -10.47 10.56
C THR A 70 -3.07 -11.31 11.69
N ARG A 71 -4.39 -11.26 11.86
CA ARG A 71 -5.07 -11.98 12.93
C ARG A 71 -5.16 -13.48 12.69
N VAL A 72 -5.34 -13.91 11.44
CA VAL A 72 -5.30 -15.34 11.07
C VAL A 72 -3.92 -15.92 11.34
N LEU A 73 -2.85 -15.22 10.95
CA LEU A 73 -1.47 -15.64 11.23
C LEU A 73 -1.20 -15.71 12.74
N ALA A 74 -1.65 -14.71 13.50
CA ALA A 74 -1.47 -14.67 14.95
C ALA A 74 -2.21 -15.81 15.68
N TYR A 75 -3.34 -16.29 15.14
CA TYR A 75 -4.02 -17.45 15.71
C TYR A 75 -3.22 -18.75 15.58
N GLY A 76 -2.36 -18.87 14.57
CA GLY A 76 -1.67 -20.11 14.25
C GLY A 76 -2.58 -21.13 13.55
N THR A 77 -2.02 -22.30 13.27
CA THR A 77 -2.73 -23.36 12.55
C THR A 77 -3.84 -23.97 13.39
N ILE A 78 -4.82 -24.61 12.74
CA ILE A 78 -5.90 -25.30 13.46
C ILE A 78 -5.37 -26.45 14.34
N GLY A 79 -4.29 -27.13 13.92
CA GLY A 79 -3.67 -28.21 14.70
C GLY A 79 -3.12 -27.70 16.03
N GLU A 80 -2.34 -26.62 16.02
CA GLU A 80 -1.80 -26.00 17.24
C GLU A 80 -2.93 -25.54 18.18
N GLN A 81 -4.02 -25.01 17.61
CA GLN A 81 -5.19 -24.61 18.40
C GLN A 81 -5.91 -25.80 19.04
N LEU A 82 -6.00 -26.94 18.35
CA LEU A 82 -6.59 -28.17 18.88
C LEU A 82 -5.69 -28.81 19.94
N ASP A 83 -4.37 -28.79 19.75
CA ASP A 83 -3.40 -29.30 20.73
C ASP A 83 -3.45 -28.50 22.03
N MET A 84 -3.59 -27.17 21.96
CA MET A 84 -3.79 -26.33 23.15
C MET A 84 -5.09 -26.66 23.87
N GLN A 85 -6.19 -26.88 23.14
CA GLN A 85 -7.47 -27.27 23.73
C GLN A 85 -7.40 -28.65 24.38
N TYR A 86 -6.71 -29.60 23.76
CA TYR A 86 -6.49 -30.93 24.34
C TYR A 86 -5.65 -30.85 25.61
N ALA A 87 -4.55 -30.09 25.60
CA ALA A 87 -3.72 -29.88 26.78
C ALA A 87 -4.53 -29.27 27.94
N ASP A 88 -5.33 -28.24 27.65
CA ASP A 88 -6.20 -27.61 28.64
C ASP A 88 -7.26 -28.59 29.18
N ALA A 89 -7.81 -29.48 28.34
CA ALA A 89 -8.73 -30.51 28.80
C ALA A 89 -8.05 -31.61 29.66
N ALA A 90 -6.78 -31.91 29.38
CA ALA A 90 -6.01 -32.94 30.09
C ALA A 90 -5.55 -32.49 31.48
N ASP A 91 -5.22 -31.21 31.66
CA ASP A 91 -4.68 -30.69 32.92
C ASP A 91 -5.47 -29.52 33.54
N ASN A 92 -6.66 -29.23 32.98
CA ASN A 92 -7.53 -28.15 33.42
C ASN A 92 -6.85 -26.76 33.32
N GLY A 93 -5.98 -26.59 32.32
CA GLY A 93 -5.26 -25.37 32.00
C GLY A 93 -6.08 -24.33 31.22
N THR A 94 -5.38 -23.29 30.75
CA THR A 94 -5.98 -22.10 30.11
C THR A 94 -5.23 -21.59 28.87
N ARG A 95 -4.33 -22.39 28.30
CA ARG A 95 -3.44 -21.99 27.20
C ARG A 95 -4.22 -21.45 26.00
N TRP A 96 -5.28 -22.15 25.59
CA TRP A 96 -6.05 -21.76 24.41
C TRP A 96 -6.76 -20.43 24.63
N LYS A 97 -7.47 -20.28 25.75
CA LYS A 97 -8.21 -19.03 26.03
C LYS A 97 -7.27 -17.83 26.20
N ASP A 98 -6.12 -18.03 26.85
CA ASP A 98 -5.13 -16.99 27.11
C ASP A 98 -4.41 -16.59 25.81
N HIS A 99 -4.12 -17.55 24.94
CA HIS A 99 -3.61 -17.30 23.59
C HIS A 99 -4.61 -16.45 22.77
N ILE A 100 -5.88 -16.84 22.73
CA ILE A 100 -6.92 -16.08 22.02
C ILE A 100 -7.06 -14.66 22.60
N ALA A 101 -6.98 -14.51 23.93
CA ALA A 101 -7.02 -13.19 24.57
C ALA A 101 -5.82 -12.33 24.16
N ASN A 102 -4.62 -12.91 24.13
CA ASN A 102 -3.41 -12.23 23.69
C ASN A 102 -3.48 -11.80 22.21
N VAL A 103 -3.94 -12.68 21.31
CA VAL A 103 -4.12 -12.34 19.89
C VAL A 103 -5.10 -11.16 19.74
N LYS A 104 -6.21 -11.18 20.48
CA LYS A 104 -7.20 -10.09 20.44
C LYS A 104 -6.68 -8.77 21.02
N ALA A 105 -5.79 -8.83 22.01
CA ALA A 105 -5.20 -7.65 22.63
C ALA A 105 -4.10 -7.01 21.78
N THR A 106 -3.39 -7.82 20.98
CA THR A 106 -2.22 -7.38 20.20
C THR A 106 -2.51 -7.15 18.72
N THR A 107 -3.68 -7.55 18.22
CA THR A 107 -4.09 -7.36 16.81
C THR A 107 -5.33 -6.49 16.69
N THR A 108 -5.43 -5.75 15.58
CA THR A 108 -6.62 -4.97 15.24
C THR A 108 -7.77 -5.90 14.85
N ALA A 109 -8.98 -5.60 15.32
CA ALA A 109 -10.17 -6.30 14.86
C ALA A 109 -10.50 -5.90 13.41
N PRO A 110 -10.64 -6.83 12.45
CA PRO A 110 -10.96 -6.45 11.07
C PRO A 110 -12.27 -5.65 10.97
N SER A 111 -13.24 -5.95 11.83
CA SER A 111 -14.53 -5.25 11.88
C SER A 111 -14.44 -3.81 12.40
N SER A 112 -13.36 -3.42 13.09
CA SER A 112 -13.16 -2.03 13.51
C SER A 112 -12.46 -1.19 12.44
N VAL A 113 -11.96 -1.82 11.37
CA VAL A 113 -11.36 -1.11 10.24
C VAL A 113 -12.49 -0.72 9.27
N PRO A 114 -12.55 0.55 8.82
CA PRO A 114 -13.48 0.98 7.77
C PRO A 114 -13.38 0.09 6.52
N GLU A 115 -14.47 0.00 5.77
CA GLU A 115 -14.46 -0.70 4.50
C GLU A 115 -13.62 0.08 3.49
N PHE A 116 -12.78 -0.63 2.73
CA PHE A 116 -12.02 -0.01 1.65
C PHE A 116 -12.99 0.47 0.58
N VAL A 117 -12.90 1.75 0.23
CA VAL A 117 -13.65 2.35 -0.87
C VAL A 117 -12.66 2.64 -1.99
N PRO A 118 -12.66 1.85 -3.09
CA PRO A 118 -11.74 2.08 -4.19
C PRO A 118 -11.92 3.48 -4.77
N ASN A 119 -10.83 4.24 -4.85
CA ASN A 119 -10.82 5.53 -5.54
C ASN A 119 -10.43 5.31 -7.02
N PRO A 120 -11.32 5.56 -7.99
CA PRO A 120 -11.01 5.37 -9.41
C PRO A 120 -9.79 6.17 -9.88
N LYS A 121 -9.53 7.34 -9.26
CA LYS A 121 -8.39 8.19 -9.61
C LYS A 121 -7.04 7.60 -9.18
N HIS A 122 -7.05 6.62 -8.28
CA HIS A 122 -5.87 5.87 -7.87
C HIS A 122 -5.62 4.65 -8.77
N THR A 123 -6.32 4.53 -9.91
CA THR A 123 -6.03 3.53 -10.95
C THR A 123 -5.49 4.24 -12.19
N GLN A 124 -4.30 3.85 -12.65
CA GLN A 124 -3.65 4.49 -13.81
C GLN A 124 -4.49 4.34 -15.08
N LEU A 125 -4.67 5.45 -15.80
CA LEU A 125 -5.32 5.45 -17.11
C LEU A 125 -4.41 4.79 -18.15
N GLU A 126 -4.93 3.77 -18.84
CA GLU A 126 -4.20 3.03 -19.86
C GLU A 126 -3.79 3.93 -21.05
N GLY A 127 -2.58 3.73 -21.54
CA GLY A 127 -2.01 4.49 -22.66
C GLY A 127 -1.56 5.91 -22.32
N ARG A 128 -1.58 6.28 -21.03
CA ARG A 128 -1.08 7.58 -20.54
C ARG A 128 0.07 7.38 -19.58
N ASN A 129 0.95 8.35 -19.52
CA ASN A 129 2.07 8.30 -18.59
C ASN A 129 1.57 8.54 -17.16
N ALA A 130 2.25 7.96 -16.17
CA ALA A 130 1.89 8.09 -14.76
C ALA A 130 1.77 9.54 -14.28
N TRP A 131 2.62 10.42 -14.80
CA TRP A 131 2.64 11.84 -14.47
C TRP A 131 1.54 12.68 -15.15
N ASP A 132 0.77 12.11 -16.07
CA ASP A 132 -0.28 12.83 -16.78
C ASP A 132 -1.53 12.92 -15.89
N ALA A 133 -2.06 14.14 -15.71
CA ALA A 133 -3.22 14.36 -14.85
C ALA A 133 -4.44 13.52 -15.28
N TRP A 134 -5.24 13.07 -14.31
CA TRP A 134 -6.51 12.37 -14.53
C TRP A 134 -7.41 13.10 -15.55
N VAL A 135 -8.06 12.32 -16.42
CA VAL A 135 -9.06 12.82 -17.39
C VAL A 135 -10.35 12.03 -17.22
N ASP A 136 -11.45 12.74 -16.98
CA ASP A 136 -12.77 12.14 -16.88
C ASP A 136 -13.23 11.58 -18.24
N ASN A 137 -13.92 10.44 -18.22
CA ASN A 137 -14.40 9.72 -19.41
C ASN A 137 -13.29 9.31 -20.40
N TRP A 138 -12.08 9.03 -19.90
CA TRP A 138 -10.99 8.51 -20.72
C TRP A 138 -11.37 7.19 -21.38
N THR A 139 -11.10 7.09 -22.68
CA THR A 139 -11.21 5.84 -23.44
C THR A 139 -9.81 5.44 -23.87
N PRO A 140 -9.34 4.23 -23.51
CA PRO A 140 -8.02 3.76 -23.91
C PRO A 140 -7.88 3.77 -25.44
N PRO A 141 -6.71 4.15 -25.99
CA PRO A 141 -6.42 3.96 -27.40
C PRO A 141 -6.45 2.46 -27.73
N VAL A 142 -7.07 2.11 -28.87
CA VAL A 142 -7.11 0.75 -29.44
C VAL A 142 -5.82 0.38 -30.14
#